data_AF-A0A0D2Y4Z0-F1
#
_entry.id   AF-A0A0D2Y4Z0-F1
#
_cell.length_a   1.000
_cell.length_b   1.000
_cell.length_c   1.000
_cell.angle_alpha   90.00
_cell.angle_beta   90.00
_cell.angle_gamma   90.00
#
_symmetry.space_group_name_H-M   'P 1'
#
loop_
_entity.id
_entity.type
_entity.pdbx_description
1 polymer ?
#
loop_
_entity_poly.entity_id
_entity_poly.type
_entity_poly.pdbx_seq_one_letter_code
_entity_poly.pdbx_strand_id
1 'polypeptide(L)'
;MLKRSLRLAMKRNLDSFLKEYYSLTSNSVTTPIAPSPKVKVPGPPAKVPKSNMVTTTIQLTSKEQQLRHLLLDVAKDIDESGKAPEPIVLRWAGGWVRDKLLNIQSHDIDVAINAMTGVPFAQAMCDYCERPEAMSKHSIGPADIGSLHNVARNPEKSKHLETAMVKMFGLDLDFVNLRKETYTEDSRNPQMEFGTAEEDARRRDATVNALFYNLHDDRVEDFTGGLADMEAKIIRTPLEPFQTFMDDPLRVLRLVRFSSRLQFIIDANTRKFMADPKVLEALRAKISRERVGVELEKMLKGCCNILI
;
A
#
# COMPACT_ATOMS: atom_id res chain seq x y z
N MET A 1 3.78 -16.45 -25.28
CA MET A 1 2.70 -15.78 -26.05
C MET A 1 1.88 -14.79 -25.22
N LEU A 2 1.56 -15.08 -23.95
CA LEU A 2 0.73 -14.25 -23.05
C LEU A 2 1.18 -12.77 -22.94
N LYS A 3 2.48 -12.52 -22.72
CA LYS A 3 3.03 -11.16 -22.60
C LYS A 3 2.82 -10.33 -23.87
N ARG A 4 2.88 -10.95 -25.06
CA ARG A 4 2.73 -10.23 -26.34
C ARG A 4 1.26 -9.90 -26.61
N SER A 5 0.35 -10.82 -26.27
CA SER A 5 -1.09 -10.64 -26.41
C SER A 5 -1.61 -9.54 -25.50
N LEU A 6 -1.38 -9.65 -24.18
CA LEU A 6 -1.79 -8.62 -23.21
C LEU A 6 -1.15 -7.27 -23.52
N ARG A 7 0.14 -7.22 -23.93
CA ARG A 7 0.77 -5.97 -24.40
C ARG A 7 0.09 -5.38 -25.63
N LEU A 8 -0.39 -6.22 -26.55
CA LEU A 8 -1.08 -5.78 -27.76
C LEU A 8 -2.50 -5.29 -27.44
N ALA A 9 -3.22 -5.96 -26.54
CA ALA A 9 -4.51 -5.49 -26.05
C ALA A 9 -4.40 -4.22 -25.20
N MET A 10 -3.36 -4.09 -24.37
CA MET A 10 -3.05 -2.86 -23.63
C MET A 10 -2.84 -1.66 -24.56
N LYS A 11 -2.23 -1.88 -25.74
CA LYS A 11 -2.06 -0.83 -26.76
C LYS A 11 -3.35 -0.48 -27.51
N ARG A 12 -4.39 -1.32 -27.47
CA ARG A 12 -5.67 -1.08 -28.16
C ARG A 12 -6.62 -0.25 -27.29
N ASN A 13 -7.03 -0.80 -26.15
CA ASN A 13 -7.85 -0.13 -25.12
C ASN A 13 -8.03 -1.02 -23.88
N LEU A 14 -8.55 -0.43 -22.81
CA LEU A 14 -8.83 -1.07 -21.53
C LEU A 14 -9.75 -2.29 -21.65
N ASP A 15 -10.78 -2.22 -22.49
CA ASP A 15 -11.75 -3.29 -22.68
C ASP A 15 -11.13 -4.54 -23.33
N SER A 16 -10.27 -4.34 -24.33
CA SER A 16 -9.49 -5.41 -24.95
C SER A 16 -8.57 -6.07 -23.93
N PHE A 17 -7.94 -5.27 -23.05
CA PHE A 17 -7.05 -5.78 -22.01
C PHE A 17 -7.80 -6.63 -20.98
N LEU A 18 -8.91 -6.12 -20.42
CA LEU A 18 -9.69 -6.85 -19.42
C LEU A 18 -10.28 -8.14 -20.01
N LYS A 19 -10.82 -8.08 -21.23
CA LYS A 19 -11.37 -9.27 -21.92
C LYS A 19 -10.30 -10.33 -22.15
N GLU A 20 -9.10 -9.92 -22.57
CA GLU A 20 -7.99 -10.85 -22.77
C GLU A 20 -7.44 -11.39 -21.45
N TYR A 21 -7.31 -10.55 -20.41
CA TYR A 21 -6.90 -10.98 -19.07
C TYR A 21 -7.85 -12.04 -18.50
N TYR A 22 -9.17 -11.83 -18.60
CA TYR A 22 -10.15 -12.81 -18.11
C TYR A 22 -10.17 -14.10 -18.93
N SER A 23 -10.01 -14.01 -20.26
CA SER A 23 -9.91 -15.18 -21.16
C SER A 23 -8.70 -16.07 -20.84
N LEU A 24 -7.58 -15.44 -20.45
CA LEU A 24 -6.33 -16.13 -20.18
C LEU A 24 -6.26 -16.72 -18.76
N THR A 25 -6.98 -16.13 -17.81
CA THR A 25 -6.98 -16.54 -16.40
C THR A 25 -8.13 -17.49 -16.04
N SER A 26 -9.08 -17.74 -16.96
CA SER A 26 -10.13 -18.75 -16.82
C SER A 26 -9.64 -20.17 -17.16
N ASN A 27 -8.58 -20.32 -17.96
CA ASN A 27 -8.06 -21.62 -18.42
C ASN A 27 -7.03 -22.28 -17.48
N SER A 28 -6.57 -21.61 -16.43
CA SER A 28 -5.61 -22.18 -15.46
C SER A 28 -6.27 -22.95 -14.31
N VAL A 29 -7.59 -23.14 -14.35
CA VAL A 29 -8.35 -23.91 -13.34
C VAL A 29 -8.58 -25.34 -13.83
N THR A 30 -7.53 -26.15 -13.85
CA THR A 30 -7.66 -27.62 -13.93
C THR A 30 -6.63 -28.30 -13.02
N THR A 31 -6.77 -28.06 -11.71
CA THR A 31 -6.39 -29.07 -10.71
C THR A 31 -7.64 -29.43 -9.94
N PRO A 32 -7.96 -30.72 -9.73
CA PRO A 32 -9.19 -31.11 -9.06
C PRO A 32 -9.13 -30.66 -7.60
N ILE A 33 -9.97 -29.70 -7.24
CA ILE A 33 -10.27 -29.38 -5.84
C ILE A 33 -11.17 -30.52 -5.35
N ALA A 34 -10.73 -31.24 -4.31
CA ALA A 34 -11.55 -32.24 -3.64
C ALA A 34 -12.88 -31.60 -3.19
N PRO A 35 -14.02 -32.32 -3.28
CA PRO A 35 -15.31 -31.71 -3.01
C PRO A 35 -15.41 -31.28 -1.53
N SER A 36 -15.53 -29.97 -1.31
CA SER A 36 -15.81 -29.39 0.00
C SER A 36 -17.18 -29.87 0.50
N PRO A 37 -17.32 -30.19 1.81
CA PRO A 37 -18.59 -30.63 2.37
C PRO A 37 -19.64 -29.49 2.32
N LYS A 38 -20.90 -29.87 2.06
CA LYS A 38 -22.05 -28.94 2.00
C LYS A 38 -22.19 -28.15 3.30
N VAL A 39 -21.92 -26.84 3.27
CA VAL A 39 -22.16 -25.95 4.42
C VAL A 39 -23.50 -25.24 4.25
N LYS A 40 -24.38 -25.40 5.24
CA LYS A 40 -25.63 -24.67 5.44
C LYS A 40 -25.36 -23.16 5.50
N VAL A 41 -26.22 -22.37 4.84
CA VAL A 41 -26.22 -20.90 4.91
C VAL A 41 -26.37 -20.45 6.38
N PRO A 42 -25.44 -19.68 6.97
CA PRO A 42 -25.65 -19.06 8.27
C PRO A 42 -26.38 -17.72 8.11
N GLY A 43 -27.21 -17.39 9.10
CA GLY A 43 -27.90 -16.11 9.22
C GLY A 43 -26.96 -14.91 9.49
N PRO A 44 -27.51 -13.73 9.80
CA PRO A 44 -26.77 -12.46 9.83
C PRO A 44 -25.57 -12.51 10.79
N PRO A 45 -24.46 -11.82 10.47
CA PRO A 45 -23.19 -12.04 11.15
C PRO A 45 -23.25 -11.59 12.61
N ALA A 46 -22.89 -12.51 13.50
CA ALA A 46 -22.61 -12.21 14.90
C ALA A 46 -21.32 -11.37 15.02
N LYS A 47 -21.28 -10.51 16.04
CA LYS A 47 -20.17 -9.59 16.38
C LYS A 47 -18.81 -10.30 16.30
N VAL A 48 -17.90 -9.75 15.49
CA VAL A 48 -16.51 -10.21 15.32
C VAL A 48 -15.76 -10.05 16.66
N PRO A 49 -15.04 -11.07 17.17
CA PRO A 49 -14.21 -10.94 18.38
C PRO A 49 -12.97 -10.09 18.09
N LYS A 50 -12.47 -9.41 19.14
CA LYS A 50 -11.24 -8.59 19.10
C LYS A 50 -10.07 -9.38 18.48
N SER A 51 -9.38 -8.76 17.53
CA SER A 51 -8.38 -9.34 16.63
C SER A 51 -7.16 -9.92 17.36
N ASN A 52 -6.84 -11.18 17.06
CA ASN A 52 -5.52 -11.75 17.34
C ASN A 52 -4.52 -11.17 16.33
N MET A 53 -3.69 -10.22 16.77
CA MET A 53 -2.57 -9.71 15.95
C MET A 53 -1.55 -10.84 15.73
N VAL A 54 -1.34 -11.24 14.47
CA VAL A 54 -0.28 -12.18 14.11
C VAL A 54 1.01 -11.39 13.92
N THR A 55 2.01 -11.58 14.78
CA THR A 55 3.27 -10.84 14.75
C THR A 55 4.38 -11.66 14.11
N THR A 56 4.88 -11.20 12.96
CA THR A 56 6.13 -11.68 12.34
C THR A 56 7.21 -10.59 12.49
N THR A 57 8.46 -10.96 12.71
CA THR A 57 9.60 -10.02 12.77
C THR A 57 10.32 -9.94 11.42
N ILE A 58 10.68 -8.73 10.98
CA ILE A 58 11.45 -8.50 9.74
C ILE A 58 12.90 -8.19 10.12
N GLN A 59 13.88 -8.74 9.38
CA GLN A 59 15.27 -8.34 9.52
C GLN A 59 15.58 -7.09 8.69
N LEU A 60 16.04 -6.04 9.36
CA LEU A 60 16.45 -4.79 8.72
C LEU A 60 17.91 -4.88 8.25
N THR A 61 18.18 -4.27 7.10
CA THR A 61 19.57 -4.01 6.67
C THR A 61 20.21 -2.96 7.58
N SER A 62 21.54 -2.85 7.58
CA SER A 62 22.24 -1.84 8.39
C SER A 62 21.76 -0.41 8.13
N LYS A 63 21.47 -0.08 6.86
CA LYS A 63 20.92 1.23 6.46
C LYS A 63 19.50 1.45 6.94
N GLU A 64 18.65 0.42 6.88
CA GLU A 64 17.29 0.48 7.39
C GLU A 64 17.28 0.60 8.92
N GLN A 65 18.16 -0.10 9.61
CA GLN A 65 18.31 0.05 11.07
C GLN A 65 18.78 1.46 11.44
N GLN A 66 19.74 2.01 10.70
CA GLN A 66 20.21 3.39 10.87
C GLN A 66 19.08 4.41 10.64
N LEU A 67 18.31 4.24 9.56
CA LEU A 67 17.14 5.05 9.27
C LEU A 67 16.09 4.94 10.38
N ARG A 68 15.78 3.73 10.83
CA ARG A 68 14.82 3.50 11.90
C ARG A 68 15.22 4.25 13.17
N HIS A 69 16.48 4.14 13.60
CA HIS A 69 16.95 4.87 14.78
C HIS A 69 16.79 6.38 14.61
N LEU A 70 17.18 6.93 13.45
CA LEU A 70 16.99 8.36 13.15
C LEU A 70 15.52 8.78 13.26
N LEU A 71 14.61 8.02 12.63
CA LEU A 71 13.18 8.30 12.66
C LEU A 71 12.60 8.26 14.08
N LEU A 72 13.01 7.30 14.91
CA LEU A 72 12.57 7.20 16.30
C LEU A 72 13.09 8.35 17.17
N ASP A 73 14.33 8.79 16.95
CA ASP A 73 14.90 9.92 17.68
C ASP A 73 14.23 11.25 17.25
N VAL A 74 13.89 11.41 15.98
CA VAL A 74 13.08 12.54 15.49
C VAL A 74 11.68 12.53 16.11
N ALA A 75 11.01 11.37 16.14
CA ALA A 75 9.71 11.23 16.80
C ALA A 75 9.77 11.63 18.27
N LYS A 76 10.81 11.18 18.98
CA LYS A 76 11.05 11.54 20.38
C LYS A 76 11.27 13.04 20.57
N ASP A 77 12.08 13.68 19.73
CA ASP A 77 12.32 15.14 19.77
C ASP A 77 11.01 15.93 19.56
N ILE A 78 10.17 15.47 18.64
CA ILE A 78 8.84 16.06 18.39
C ILE A 78 7.95 15.91 19.63
N ASP A 79 7.87 14.71 20.22
CA ASP A 79 7.07 14.43 21.41
C ASP A 79 7.53 15.27 22.61
N GLU A 80 8.85 15.38 22.84
CA GLU A 80 9.44 16.20 23.91
C GLU A 80 9.19 17.70 23.70
N SER A 81 9.10 18.15 22.45
CA SER A 81 8.78 19.55 22.12
C SER A 81 7.30 19.92 22.30
N GLY A 82 6.41 18.95 22.52
CA GLY A 82 4.96 19.16 22.67
C GLY A 82 4.26 19.62 21.37
N LYS A 83 4.87 19.40 20.21
CA LYS A 83 4.32 19.79 18.90
C LYS A 83 3.25 18.83 18.37
N ALA A 84 3.19 17.60 18.90
CA ALA A 84 2.22 16.59 18.50
C ALA A 84 1.05 16.51 19.50
N PRO A 85 -0.19 16.25 19.03
CA PRO A 85 -1.36 16.14 19.91
C PRO A 85 -1.37 14.84 20.75
N GLU A 86 -0.64 13.82 20.31
CA GLU A 86 -0.46 12.53 20.98
C GLU A 86 0.93 11.97 20.62
N PRO A 87 1.46 10.98 21.36
CA PRO A 87 2.78 10.40 21.08
C PRO A 87 2.90 9.87 19.65
N ILE A 88 4.02 10.17 19.00
CA ILE A 88 4.26 9.80 17.60
C ILE A 88 4.58 8.31 17.48
N VAL A 89 3.70 7.58 16.82
CA VAL A 89 3.88 6.17 16.45
C VAL A 89 4.17 6.06 14.96
N LEU A 90 5.38 5.61 14.63
CA LEU A 90 5.85 5.47 13.27
C LEU A 90 5.74 4.03 12.79
N ARG A 91 5.31 3.88 11.53
CA ARG A 91 5.23 2.60 10.85
C ARG A 91 5.83 2.71 9.45
N TRP A 92 6.52 1.67 9.00
CA TRP A 92 6.71 1.49 7.56
C TRP A 92 5.52 0.72 7.00
N ALA A 93 4.97 1.17 5.89
CA ALA A 93 3.68 0.69 5.42
C ALA A 93 3.73 0.04 4.03
N GLY A 94 2.81 -0.89 3.81
CA GLY A 94 2.43 -1.40 2.51
C GLY A 94 3.54 -2.11 1.74
N GLY A 95 3.99 -1.49 0.64
CA GLY A 95 4.80 -2.16 -0.37
C GLY A 95 6.13 -2.68 0.15
N TRP A 96 6.80 -1.88 0.98
CA TRP A 96 8.08 -2.25 1.59
C TRP A 96 7.92 -3.48 2.50
N VAL A 97 6.90 -3.50 3.37
CA VAL A 97 6.66 -4.59 4.34
C VAL A 97 6.43 -5.91 3.60
N ARG A 98 5.56 -5.89 2.59
CA ARG A 98 5.29 -7.04 1.72
C ARG A 98 6.54 -7.52 1.00
N ASP A 99 7.27 -6.60 0.38
CA ASP A 99 8.44 -6.96 -0.42
C ASP A 99 9.55 -7.54 0.48
N LYS A 100 9.73 -7.02 1.69
CA LYS A 100 10.63 -7.60 2.71
C LYS A 100 10.24 -9.01 3.11
N LEU A 101 8.97 -9.26 3.42
CA LEU A 101 8.48 -10.60 3.76
C LEU A 101 8.64 -11.60 2.62
N LEU A 102 8.65 -11.12 1.37
CA LEU A 102 8.87 -11.92 0.17
C LEU A 102 10.35 -11.98 -0.27
N ASN A 103 11.29 -11.43 0.51
CA ASN A 103 12.70 -11.31 0.15
C ASN A 103 12.96 -10.57 -1.17
N ILE A 104 12.12 -9.59 -1.49
CA ILE A 104 12.26 -8.67 -2.62
C ILE A 104 12.89 -7.37 -2.11
N GLN A 105 13.90 -6.85 -2.81
CA GLN A 105 14.49 -5.56 -2.46
C GLN A 105 13.53 -4.42 -2.79
N SER A 106 13.35 -3.50 -1.83
CA SER A 106 12.60 -2.25 -1.98
C SER A 106 13.45 -1.10 -1.43
N HIS A 107 13.49 0.00 -2.18
CA HIS A 107 14.16 1.25 -1.77
C HIS A 107 13.16 2.36 -1.44
N ASP A 108 11.90 2.19 -1.85
CA ASP A 108 10.79 3.09 -1.53
C ASP A 108 10.15 2.67 -0.20
N ILE A 109 10.07 3.61 0.75
CA ILE A 109 9.51 3.39 2.09
C ILE A 109 8.42 4.43 2.36
N ASP A 110 7.18 3.98 2.49
CA ASP A 110 6.10 4.80 3.01
C ASP A 110 6.18 4.84 4.55
N VAL A 111 6.48 6.00 5.13
CA VAL A 111 6.51 6.23 6.58
C VAL A 111 5.15 6.77 7.03
N ALA A 112 4.35 5.91 7.67
CA ALA A 112 3.04 6.25 8.19
C ALA A 112 3.11 6.81 9.62
N ILE A 113 2.46 7.95 9.83
CA ILE A 113 2.49 8.74 11.07
C ILE A 113 1.04 8.90 11.58
N ASN A 114 0.81 8.66 12.88
CA ASN A 114 -0.52 8.77 13.48
C ASN A 114 -0.97 10.21 13.75
N ALA A 115 -0.07 11.05 14.28
CA ALA A 115 -0.49 12.30 14.94
C ALA A 115 -0.22 13.58 14.15
N MET A 116 0.41 13.50 12.96
CA MET A 116 0.71 14.67 12.14
C MET A 116 0.83 14.34 10.64
N THR A 117 0.81 15.38 9.80
CA THR A 117 1.01 15.25 8.35
C THR A 117 2.48 15.06 8.01
N GLY A 118 2.75 14.62 6.76
CA GLY A 118 4.10 14.25 6.36
C GLY A 118 5.05 15.44 6.23
N VAL A 119 4.55 16.61 5.82
CA VAL A 119 5.39 17.82 5.64
C VAL A 119 5.96 18.35 6.96
N PRO A 120 5.18 18.56 8.04
CA PRO A 120 5.72 18.95 9.34
C PRO A 120 6.74 17.95 9.89
N PHE A 121 6.48 16.64 9.75
CA PHE A 121 7.42 15.62 10.19
C PHE A 121 8.73 15.67 9.39
N ALA A 122 8.65 15.79 8.07
CA ALA A 122 9.82 15.91 7.21
C ALA A 122 10.65 17.15 7.54
N GLN A 123 10.00 18.29 7.82
CA GLN A 123 10.70 19.49 8.26
C GLN A 123 11.40 19.29 9.61
N ALA A 124 10.71 18.71 10.60
CA ALA A 124 11.30 18.41 11.90
C ALA A 124 12.48 17.44 11.78
N MET A 125 12.40 16.46 10.86
CA MET A 125 13.51 15.57 10.53
C MET A 125 14.70 16.35 9.95
N CYS A 126 14.49 17.28 9.01
CA CYS A 126 15.54 18.14 8.47
C CYS A 126 16.20 18.97 9.59
N ASP A 127 15.39 19.66 10.40
CA ASP A 127 15.87 20.50 11.51
C ASP A 127 16.66 19.67 12.54
N TYR A 128 16.25 18.43 12.80
CA TYR A 128 16.98 17.50 13.66
C TYR A 128 18.33 17.10 13.06
N CYS A 129 18.36 16.80 11.75
CA CYS A 129 19.57 16.37 11.04
C CYS A 129 20.62 17.49 10.88
N GLU A 130 20.23 18.76 10.99
CA GLU A 130 21.16 19.90 10.98
C GLU A 130 21.95 20.04 12.29
N ARG A 131 21.53 19.36 13.36
CA ARG A 131 22.21 19.43 14.66
C ARG A 131 23.50 18.60 14.66
N PRO A 132 24.65 19.15 15.10
CA PRO A 132 25.93 18.42 15.12
C PRO A 132 25.88 17.10 15.90
N GLU A 133 25.14 17.05 17.00
CA GLU A 133 24.96 15.84 17.81
C GLU A 133 24.20 14.73 17.05
N ALA A 134 23.18 15.09 16.28
CA ALA A 134 22.40 14.16 15.49
C ALA A 134 23.23 13.60 14.32
N MET A 135 24.00 14.46 13.66
CA MET A 135 24.90 14.06 12.58
C MET A 135 25.92 13.01 13.04
N SER A 136 26.55 13.24 14.20
CA SER A 136 27.51 12.30 14.77
C SER A 136 26.84 11.00 15.19
N LYS A 137 25.71 11.07 15.91
CA LYS A 137 24.98 9.91 16.42
C LYS A 137 24.48 8.99 15.30
N HIS A 138 23.93 9.57 14.23
CA HIS A 138 23.36 8.82 13.12
C HIS A 138 24.31 8.66 11.93
N SER A 139 25.59 9.04 12.07
CA SER A 139 26.58 8.95 10.98
C SER A 139 26.08 9.59 9.67
N ILE A 140 25.45 10.76 9.77
CA ILE A 140 24.87 11.47 8.63
C ILE A 140 25.99 12.14 7.83
N GLY A 141 26.13 11.77 6.56
CA GLY A 141 27.15 12.33 5.67
C GLY A 141 26.66 13.57 4.91
N PRO A 142 27.58 14.35 4.30
CA PRO A 142 27.23 15.49 3.46
C PRO A 142 26.30 15.14 2.27
N ALA A 143 26.42 13.93 1.73
CA ALA A 143 25.57 13.45 0.63
C ALA A 143 24.11 13.20 1.05
N ASP A 144 23.89 12.84 2.32
CA ASP A 144 22.55 12.63 2.88
C ASP A 144 21.85 13.97 3.13
N ILE A 145 22.60 14.97 3.62
CA ILE A 145 22.11 16.33 3.87
C ILE A 145 21.72 17.04 2.57
N GLY A 146 22.54 16.92 1.51
CA GLY A 146 22.21 17.50 0.21
C GLY A 146 20.87 16.97 -0.37
N SER A 147 20.46 15.78 0.04
CA SER A 147 19.20 15.15 -0.37
C SER A 147 18.00 15.59 0.49
N LEU A 148 18.22 15.95 1.76
CA LEU A 148 17.20 16.46 2.68
C LEU A 148 16.59 17.80 2.24
N HIS A 149 17.38 18.68 1.61
CA HIS A 149 16.90 19.99 1.14
C HIS A 149 15.89 19.91 -0.03
N ASN A 150 15.73 18.73 -0.64
CA ASN A 150 14.74 18.49 -1.69
C ASN A 150 13.43 17.92 -1.13
N VAL A 151 12.83 18.57 -0.13
CA VAL A 151 11.49 18.21 0.35
C VAL A 151 10.47 18.60 -0.73
N ALA A 152 10.20 17.66 -1.64
CA ALA A 152 9.19 17.86 -2.67
C ALA A 152 7.80 17.60 -2.06
N ARG A 153 6.97 18.65 -2.00
CA ARG A 153 5.52 18.46 -1.81
C ARG A 153 4.99 17.79 -3.06
N ASN A 154 4.34 16.64 -2.94
CA ASN A 154 3.76 15.93 -4.09
C ASN A 154 2.30 16.39 -4.31
N PRO A 155 2.03 17.31 -5.26
CA PRO A 155 0.68 17.87 -5.44
C PRO A 155 -0.26 16.86 -6.12
N GLU A 156 0.28 15.89 -6.86
CA GLU A 156 -0.50 14.88 -7.59
C GLU A 156 -1.12 13.83 -6.66
N LYS A 157 -0.59 13.63 -5.44
CA LYS A 157 -1.16 12.69 -4.48
C LYS A 157 -2.38 13.26 -3.72
N SER A 158 -2.64 14.59 -3.72
CA SER A 158 -3.93 15.31 -3.50
C SER A 158 -3.73 16.74 -3.01
N LYS A 159 -4.71 17.62 -3.30
CA LYS A 159 -4.80 19.00 -2.76
C LYS A 159 -4.94 19.09 -1.23
N HIS A 160 -5.22 17.97 -0.54
CA HIS A 160 -5.40 17.87 0.92
C HIS A 160 -4.42 16.90 1.59
N LEU A 161 -3.48 16.32 0.83
CA LEU A 161 -2.50 15.36 1.34
C LEU A 161 -1.13 16.00 1.30
N GLU A 162 -0.75 16.64 2.39
CA GLU A 162 0.60 17.13 2.62
C GLU A 162 1.55 15.95 2.85
N THR A 163 1.87 15.27 1.75
CA THR A 163 2.91 14.24 1.69
C THR A 163 4.25 14.88 1.34
N ALA A 164 5.31 14.41 1.97
CA ALA A 164 6.68 14.87 1.75
C ALA A 164 7.53 13.70 1.29
N MET A 165 8.31 13.92 0.24
CA MET A 165 9.29 12.96 -0.25
C MET A 165 10.69 13.41 0.18
N VAL A 166 11.44 12.53 0.81
CA VAL A 166 12.81 12.79 1.30
C VAL A 166 13.69 11.62 0.92
N LYS A 167 14.92 11.87 0.47
CA LYS A 167 15.90 10.82 0.23
C LYS A 167 16.94 10.84 1.34
N MET A 168 17.13 9.70 2.02
CA MET A 168 18.01 9.56 3.18
C MET A 168 18.71 8.20 3.18
N PHE A 169 20.04 8.15 3.38
CA PHE A 169 20.86 6.93 3.35
C PHE A 169 20.75 6.11 2.04
N GLY A 170 20.35 6.77 0.95
CA GLY A 170 20.06 6.15 -0.34
C GLY A 170 18.70 5.46 -0.44
N LEU A 171 17.81 5.68 0.53
CA LEU A 171 16.42 5.22 0.55
C LEU A 171 15.49 6.38 0.22
N ASP A 172 14.42 6.12 -0.52
CA ASP A 172 13.40 7.11 -0.87
C ASP A 172 12.24 6.99 0.13
N LEU A 173 11.95 8.06 0.86
CA LEU A 173 10.98 8.11 1.95
C LEU A 173 9.78 8.96 1.57
N ASP A 174 8.60 8.38 1.68
CA ASP A 174 7.32 9.06 1.50
C ASP A 174 6.63 9.17 2.87
N PHE A 175 6.58 10.37 3.44
CA PHE A 175 5.87 10.59 4.70
C PHE A 175 4.37 10.76 4.45
N VAL A 176 3.59 9.89 5.09
CA VAL A 176 2.13 9.84 4.96
C VAL A 176 1.48 9.84 6.34
N ASN A 177 0.37 10.54 6.49
CA ASN A 177 -0.47 10.41 7.67
C ASN A 177 -1.38 9.17 7.55
N LEU A 178 -1.71 8.57 8.68
CA LEU A 178 -2.81 7.62 8.79
C LEU A 178 -4.13 8.36 8.59
N ARG A 179 -5.00 7.81 7.75
CA ARG A 179 -6.21 8.50 7.33
C ARG A 179 -7.44 7.67 7.60
N LYS A 180 -8.44 8.37 8.11
CA LYS A 180 -9.83 7.96 8.05
C LYS A 180 -10.50 8.77 6.96
N GLU A 181 -11.18 8.08 6.04
CA GLU A 181 -11.94 8.71 4.97
C GLU A 181 -13.42 8.59 5.32
N THR A 182 -14.09 9.72 5.51
CA THR A 182 -15.55 9.77 5.65
C THR A 182 -16.14 10.27 4.34
N TYR A 183 -16.95 9.43 3.70
CA TYR A 183 -17.66 9.77 2.47
C TYR A 183 -19.01 10.39 2.86
N THR A 184 -19.26 11.64 2.47
CA THR A 184 -20.58 12.27 2.61
C THR A 184 -21.39 12.03 1.33
N GLU A 185 -22.71 11.87 1.44
CA GLU A 185 -23.59 11.57 0.30
C GLU A 185 -23.52 12.63 -0.82
N ASP A 186 -23.12 13.86 -0.48
CA ASP A 186 -23.08 15.02 -1.38
C ASP A 186 -21.69 15.36 -1.97
N SER A 187 -20.60 14.66 -1.58
CA SER A 187 -19.24 14.99 -2.05
C SER A 187 -18.44 13.76 -2.49
N ARG A 188 -17.82 13.85 -3.68
CA ARG A 188 -16.86 12.84 -4.19
C ARG A 188 -15.50 12.86 -3.50
N ASN A 189 -15.19 13.91 -2.75
CA ASN A 189 -13.94 14.02 -2.03
C ASN A 189 -14.22 13.68 -0.56
N PRO A 190 -13.62 12.60 -0.01
CA PRO A 190 -13.81 12.24 1.39
C PRO A 190 -13.24 13.33 2.30
N GLN A 191 -13.90 13.58 3.43
CA GLN A 191 -13.25 14.32 4.51
C GLN A 191 -12.20 13.42 5.16
N MET A 192 -10.99 13.94 5.25
CA MET A 192 -9.83 13.22 5.76
C MET A 192 -9.59 13.62 7.20
N GLU A 193 -9.72 12.66 8.11
CA GLU A 193 -9.37 12.80 9.52
C GLU A 193 -8.16 11.93 9.83
N PHE A 194 -7.46 12.25 10.92
CA PHE A 194 -6.45 11.34 11.47
C PHE A 194 -7.12 10.02 11.86
N GLY A 195 -6.64 8.94 11.28
CA GLY A 195 -7.18 7.59 11.49
C GLY A 195 -6.21 6.69 12.22
N THR A 196 -6.72 5.55 12.68
CA THR A 196 -5.90 4.45 13.21
C THR A 196 -5.22 3.66 12.08
N ALA A 197 -4.20 2.87 12.42
CA ALA A 197 -3.54 1.99 11.46
C ALA A 197 -4.51 0.96 10.86
N GLU A 198 -5.49 0.49 11.66
CA GLU A 198 -6.54 -0.41 11.20
C GLU A 198 -7.50 0.27 10.20
N GLU A 199 -7.94 1.50 10.46
CA GLU A 199 -8.77 2.26 9.52
C GLU A 199 -8.02 2.54 8.20
N ASP A 200 -6.72 2.88 8.29
CA ASP A 200 -5.86 3.04 7.12
C ASP A 200 -5.65 1.72 6.35
N ALA A 201 -5.53 0.59 7.06
CA ALA A 201 -5.40 -0.74 6.46
C ALA A 201 -6.61 -1.09 5.60
N ARG A 202 -7.81 -0.87 6.15
CA ARG A 202 -9.09 -1.24 5.52
C ARG A 202 -9.38 -0.46 4.24
N ARG A 203 -8.89 0.79 4.14
CA ARG A 203 -9.03 1.59 2.91
C ARG A 203 -8.01 1.25 1.83
N ARG A 204 -7.07 0.32 2.02
CA ARG A 204 -6.07 -0.04 1.00
C ARG A 204 -6.63 -0.95 -0.09
N ASP A 205 -5.87 -1.11 -1.16
CA ASP A 205 -6.29 -1.86 -2.34
C ASP A 205 -6.29 -3.37 -2.14
N ALA A 206 -5.25 -3.92 -1.50
CA ALA A 206 -5.09 -5.35 -1.24
C ALA A 206 -4.63 -5.61 0.20
N THR A 207 -5.06 -6.73 0.78
CA THR A 207 -4.68 -7.21 2.12
C THR A 207 -3.16 -7.32 2.26
N VAL A 208 -2.49 -7.91 1.26
CA VAL A 208 -1.02 -8.02 1.19
C VAL A 208 -0.29 -6.68 1.12
N ASN A 209 -0.98 -5.58 0.85
CA ASN A 209 -0.44 -4.21 0.84
C ASN A 209 -0.92 -3.38 2.03
N ALA A 210 -1.72 -3.97 2.92
CA ALA A 210 -2.29 -3.35 4.10
C ALA A 210 -1.55 -3.74 5.38
N LEU A 211 -0.31 -4.20 5.22
CA LEU A 211 0.60 -4.54 6.31
C LEU A 211 1.39 -3.31 6.77
N PHE A 212 1.66 -3.26 8.07
CA PHE A 212 2.52 -2.26 8.68
C PHE A 212 3.66 -2.94 9.43
N TYR A 213 4.80 -2.26 9.50
CA TYR A 213 5.91 -2.63 10.36
C TYR A 213 6.11 -1.50 11.38
N ASN A 214 5.79 -1.77 12.64
CA ASN A 214 5.88 -0.80 13.72
C ASN A 214 7.35 -0.62 14.13
N LEU A 215 7.83 0.62 14.02
CA LEU A 215 9.23 0.94 14.28
C LEU A 215 9.57 0.93 15.77
N HIS A 216 8.59 1.02 16.65
CA HIS A 216 8.83 1.12 18.09
C HIS A 216 9.07 -0.25 18.73
N ASP A 217 8.41 -1.30 18.26
CA ASP A 217 8.48 -2.65 18.86
C ASP A 217 8.91 -3.76 17.90
N ASP A 218 9.33 -3.41 16.67
CA ASP A 218 9.87 -4.32 15.66
C ASP A 218 8.90 -5.42 15.20
N ARG A 219 7.62 -5.08 15.11
CA ARG A 219 6.55 -6.04 14.75
C ARG A 219 5.83 -5.67 13.48
N VAL A 220 5.52 -6.71 12.70
CA VAL A 220 4.51 -6.60 11.63
C VAL A 220 3.12 -6.60 12.26
N GLU A 221 2.32 -5.62 11.89
CA GLU A 221 0.91 -5.49 12.23
C GLU A 221 0.07 -5.83 10.99
N ASP A 222 -0.84 -6.78 11.15
CA ASP A 222 -1.80 -7.19 10.11
C ASP A 222 -3.23 -7.10 10.65
N PHE A 223 -3.97 -6.13 10.13
CA PHE A 223 -5.37 -5.89 10.50
C PHE A 223 -6.38 -6.52 9.52
N THR A 224 -5.91 -7.11 8.42
CA THR A 224 -6.74 -7.49 7.27
C THR A 224 -6.56 -8.93 6.80
N GLY A 225 -5.66 -9.68 7.43
CA GLY A 225 -5.31 -11.05 7.02
C GLY A 225 -4.33 -11.12 5.85
N GLY A 226 -3.57 -10.05 5.61
CA GLY A 226 -2.59 -9.97 4.53
C GLY A 226 -1.45 -10.99 4.64
N LEU A 227 -1.05 -11.39 5.85
CA LEU A 227 -0.02 -12.42 6.05
C LEU A 227 -0.50 -13.80 5.57
N ALA A 228 -1.73 -14.17 5.94
CA ALA A 228 -2.34 -15.44 5.52
C ALA A 228 -2.59 -15.46 4.00
N ASP A 229 -3.06 -14.35 3.43
CA ASP A 229 -3.23 -14.23 1.98
C ASP A 229 -1.88 -14.29 1.26
N MET A 230 -0.81 -13.73 1.85
CA MET A 230 0.54 -13.80 1.28
C MET A 230 1.08 -15.23 1.25
N GLU A 231 0.91 -15.98 2.34
CA GLU A 231 1.28 -17.40 2.42
C GLU A 231 0.49 -18.23 1.39
N ALA A 232 -0.81 -17.96 1.26
CA ALA A 232 -1.67 -18.61 0.27
C ALA A 232 -1.46 -18.12 -1.18
N LYS A 233 -0.63 -17.10 -1.40
CA LYS A 233 -0.41 -16.41 -2.69
C LYS A 233 -1.71 -15.88 -3.30
N ILE A 234 -2.54 -15.26 -2.48
CA ILE A 234 -3.84 -14.69 -2.84
C ILE A 234 -3.78 -13.16 -2.82
N ILE A 235 -4.42 -12.52 -3.80
CA ILE A 235 -4.74 -11.10 -3.80
C ILE A 235 -6.21 -10.93 -3.46
N ARG A 236 -6.49 -10.30 -2.31
CA ARG A 236 -7.84 -10.01 -1.81
C ARG A 236 -7.95 -8.54 -1.39
N THR A 237 -9.14 -7.97 -1.49
CA THR A 237 -9.44 -6.62 -0.96
C THR A 237 -9.68 -6.66 0.56
N PRO A 238 -9.23 -5.66 1.34
CA PRO A 238 -9.48 -5.63 2.79
C PRO A 238 -10.96 -5.54 3.19
N LEU A 239 -11.77 -4.84 2.37
CA LEU A 239 -13.21 -4.71 2.54
C LEU A 239 -13.94 -5.45 1.42
N GLU A 240 -15.27 -5.42 1.47
CA GLU A 240 -16.12 -5.98 0.43
C GLU A 240 -15.68 -5.49 -0.97
N PRO A 241 -15.41 -6.38 -1.93
CA PRO A 241 -14.81 -6.00 -3.21
C PRO A 241 -15.67 -4.99 -3.98
N PHE A 242 -16.99 -5.14 -3.96
CA PHE A 242 -17.90 -4.24 -4.66
C PHE A 242 -17.77 -2.80 -4.17
N GLN A 243 -17.79 -2.59 -2.85
CA GLN A 243 -17.61 -1.27 -2.24
C GLN A 243 -16.23 -0.70 -2.58
N THR A 244 -15.19 -1.51 -2.37
CA THR A 244 -13.80 -1.16 -2.67
C THR A 244 -13.60 -0.62 -4.10
N PHE A 245 -14.24 -1.26 -5.08
CA PHE A 245 -14.13 -0.84 -6.49
C PHE A 245 -15.04 0.33 -6.85
N MET A 246 -16.15 0.53 -6.14
CA MET A 246 -17.02 1.68 -6.37
C MET A 246 -16.42 2.98 -5.80
N ASP A 247 -15.67 2.86 -4.70
CA ASP A 247 -14.92 3.94 -4.06
C ASP A 247 -13.75 4.40 -4.94
N ASP A 248 -12.90 3.46 -5.38
CA ASP A 248 -11.83 3.73 -6.36
C ASP A 248 -11.73 2.61 -7.41
N PRO A 249 -12.33 2.80 -8.59
CA PRO A 249 -12.28 1.81 -9.66
C PRO A 249 -10.85 1.48 -10.14
N LEU A 250 -9.88 2.38 -9.95
CA LEU A 250 -8.48 2.13 -10.34
C LEU A 250 -7.89 0.92 -9.60
N ARG A 251 -8.45 0.55 -8.44
CA ARG A 251 -8.04 -0.64 -7.68
C ARG A 251 -8.16 -1.92 -8.49
N VAL A 252 -9.12 -2.02 -9.42
CA VAL A 252 -9.22 -3.18 -10.34
C VAL A 252 -7.91 -3.37 -11.10
N LEU A 253 -7.37 -2.30 -11.69
CA LEU A 253 -6.11 -2.36 -12.43
C LEU A 253 -4.92 -2.61 -11.51
N ARG A 254 -4.93 -2.04 -10.31
CA ARG A 254 -3.87 -2.28 -9.32
C ARG A 254 -3.83 -3.74 -8.88
N LEU A 255 -4.98 -4.38 -8.64
CA LEU A 255 -5.04 -5.81 -8.31
C LEU A 255 -4.50 -6.69 -9.44
N VAL A 256 -4.86 -6.39 -10.70
CA VAL A 256 -4.29 -7.07 -11.87
C VAL A 256 -2.77 -6.91 -11.91
N ARG A 257 -2.27 -5.69 -11.64
CA ARG A 257 -0.83 -5.42 -11.57
C ARG A 257 -0.15 -6.24 -10.47
N PHE A 258 -0.72 -6.30 -9.27
CA PHE A 258 -0.15 -7.07 -8.16
C PHE A 258 -0.17 -8.56 -8.45
N SER A 259 -1.28 -9.10 -8.96
CA SER A 259 -1.37 -10.50 -9.38
C SER A 259 -0.29 -10.84 -10.40
N SER A 260 -0.07 -9.98 -11.40
CA SER A 260 0.99 -10.20 -12.39
C SER A 260 2.41 -10.04 -11.84
N ARG A 261 2.66 -9.09 -10.93
CA ARG A 261 3.99 -8.81 -10.38
C ARG A 261 4.43 -9.87 -9.37
N LEU A 262 3.51 -10.27 -8.49
CA LEU A 262 3.77 -11.21 -7.39
C LEU A 262 3.53 -12.67 -7.79
N GLN A 263 2.91 -12.91 -8.96
CA GLN A 263 2.45 -14.23 -9.41
C GLN A 263 1.43 -14.85 -8.44
N PHE A 264 0.59 -14.01 -7.85
CA PHE A 264 -0.47 -14.41 -6.94
C PHE A 264 -1.81 -14.50 -7.68
N ILE A 265 -2.74 -15.28 -7.15
CA ILE A 265 -4.07 -15.47 -7.73
C ILE A 265 -5.04 -14.49 -7.07
N ILE A 266 -5.85 -13.79 -7.87
CA ILE A 266 -6.94 -12.97 -7.32
C ILE A 266 -8.05 -13.88 -6.79
N ASP A 267 -8.45 -13.63 -5.55
CA ASP A 267 -9.56 -14.30 -4.84
C ASP A 267 -10.82 -14.38 -5.72
N ALA A 268 -11.55 -15.49 -5.63
CA ALA A 268 -12.71 -15.75 -6.50
C ALA A 268 -13.83 -14.71 -6.32
N ASN A 269 -14.10 -14.27 -5.09
CA ASN A 269 -15.12 -13.25 -4.83
C ASN A 269 -14.65 -11.89 -5.35
N THR A 270 -13.40 -11.52 -5.10
CA THR A 270 -12.80 -10.29 -5.65
C THR A 270 -12.85 -10.28 -7.18
N ARG A 271 -12.45 -11.37 -7.84
CA ARG A 271 -12.48 -11.51 -9.30
C ARG A 271 -13.89 -11.38 -9.87
N LYS A 272 -14.89 -11.96 -9.21
CA LYS A 272 -16.30 -11.87 -9.62
C LYS A 272 -16.74 -10.41 -9.72
N PHE A 273 -16.45 -9.60 -8.70
CA PHE A 273 -16.85 -8.18 -8.68
C PHE A 273 -16.01 -7.30 -9.61
N MET A 274 -14.76 -7.67 -9.90
CA MET A 274 -13.98 -6.98 -10.94
C MET A 274 -14.58 -7.13 -12.34
N ALA A 275 -15.39 -8.18 -12.58
CA ALA A 275 -16.11 -8.41 -13.83
C ALA A 275 -17.56 -7.89 -13.80
N ASP A 276 -17.99 -7.27 -12.69
CA ASP A 276 -19.34 -6.72 -12.58
C ASP A 276 -19.51 -5.53 -13.54
N PRO A 277 -20.60 -5.48 -14.34
CA PRO A 277 -20.84 -4.40 -15.29
C PRO A 277 -20.82 -3.01 -14.65
N LYS A 278 -21.30 -2.85 -13.41
CA LYS A 278 -21.31 -1.56 -12.70
C LYS A 278 -19.89 -1.11 -12.36
N VAL A 279 -19.02 -2.03 -11.95
CA VAL A 279 -17.62 -1.74 -11.64
C VAL A 279 -16.85 -1.38 -12.91
N LEU A 280 -17.06 -2.12 -13.99
CA LEU A 280 -16.44 -1.82 -15.28
C LEU A 280 -16.89 -0.45 -15.82
N GLU A 281 -18.16 -0.11 -15.67
CA GLU A 281 -18.67 1.20 -16.08
C GLU A 281 -18.11 2.33 -15.20
N ALA A 282 -18.03 2.13 -13.88
CA ALA A 282 -17.38 3.08 -12.99
C ALA A 282 -15.90 3.28 -13.35
N LEU A 283 -15.18 2.23 -13.73
CA LEU A 283 -13.79 2.31 -14.19
C LEU A 283 -13.66 3.14 -15.47
N ARG A 284 -14.57 2.99 -16.43
CA ARG A 284 -14.59 3.79 -17.67
C ARG A 284 -14.95 5.25 -17.42
N ALA A 285 -15.94 5.48 -16.56
CA ALA A 285 -16.52 6.80 -16.37
C ALA A 285 -15.73 7.68 -15.39
N LYS A 286 -15.14 7.09 -14.33
CA LYS A 286 -14.53 7.85 -13.22
C LYS A 286 -13.01 8.02 -13.34
N ILE A 287 -12.31 7.21 -14.14
CA ILE A 287 -10.84 7.21 -14.19
C ILE A 287 -10.36 7.81 -15.51
N SER A 288 -9.50 8.84 -15.44
CA SER A 288 -8.90 9.45 -16.62
C SER A 288 -7.98 8.48 -17.35
N ARG A 289 -7.86 8.65 -18.67
CA ARG A 289 -6.95 7.86 -19.51
C ARG A 289 -5.50 7.94 -19.05
N GLU A 290 -5.08 9.08 -18.51
CA GLU A 290 -3.74 9.29 -17.94
C GLU A 290 -3.48 8.37 -16.76
N ARG A 291 -4.41 8.30 -15.78
CA ARG A 291 -4.28 7.44 -14.60
C ARG A 291 -4.27 5.95 -14.98
N VAL A 292 -5.10 5.56 -15.95
CA VAL A 292 -5.04 4.22 -16.54
C VAL A 292 -3.65 3.99 -17.17
N GLY A 293 -3.17 4.94 -17.97
CA GLY A 293 -1.85 4.90 -18.61
C GLY A 293 -0.70 4.68 -17.63
N VAL A 294 -0.70 5.39 -16.49
CA VAL A 294 0.32 5.25 -15.43
C VAL A 294 0.33 3.84 -14.84
N GLU A 295 -0.84 3.28 -14.51
CA GLU A 295 -0.90 1.90 -13.97
C GLU A 295 -0.50 0.87 -15.04
N LEU A 296 -0.89 1.06 -16.29
CA LEU A 296 -0.48 0.21 -17.41
C LEU A 296 1.04 0.29 -17.65
N GLU A 297 1.63 1.47 -17.60
CA GLU A 297 3.08 1.66 -17.74
C GLU A 297 3.84 0.94 -16.62
N LYS A 298 3.34 1.02 -15.37
CA LYS A 298 3.90 0.28 -14.24
C LYS A 298 3.82 -1.23 -14.44
N MET A 299 2.73 -1.74 -15.04
CA MET A 299 2.64 -3.16 -15.43
C MET A 299 3.67 -3.54 -16.50
N LEU A 300 4.00 -2.63 -17.43
CA LEU A 300 4.96 -2.87 -18.50
C LEU A 300 6.43 -2.79 -18.05
N LYS A 301 6.74 -1.85 -17.13
CA LYS A 301 8.09 -1.62 -16.59
C LYS A 301 8.46 -2.58 -15.47
N GLY A 302 7.51 -3.01 -14.65
CA GLY A 302 7.75 -4.07 -13.67
C GLY A 302 8.20 -5.34 -14.40
N CYS A 303 9.11 -6.11 -13.79
CA CYS A 303 9.49 -7.44 -14.28
C CYS A 303 8.25 -8.34 -14.33
N CYS A 304 7.48 -8.20 -15.39
CA CYS A 304 6.33 -8.99 -15.74
C CYS A 304 6.89 -10.34 -16.17
N ASN A 305 7.26 -11.19 -15.21
CA ASN A 305 7.40 -12.62 -15.43
C ASN A 305 6.02 -13.24 -15.24
N ILE A 306 5.10 -12.91 -16.14
CA ILE A 306 4.08 -13.86 -16.53
C ILE A 306 4.85 -15.11 -16.98
N LEU A 307 4.70 -16.19 -16.22
CA LEU A 307 5.42 -17.47 -16.38
C LEU A 307 5.42 -17.95 -17.84
N ILE A 308 6.58 -18.52 -18.19
CA ILE A 308 6.89 -19.26 -19.42
C ILE A 308 6.02 -20.51 -19.47
#